data_AF-A0A7Y0LD97-F1
#
_entry.id   AF-A0A7Y0LD97-F1
#
_cell.length_a   1.000
_cell.length_b   1.000
_cell.length_c   1.000
_cell.angle_alpha   90.00
_cell.angle_beta   90.00
_cell.angle_gamma   90.00
#
_symmetry.space_group_name_H-M   'P 1'
#
loop_
_entity.id
_entity.type
_entity.pdbx_description
1 polymer ?
#
loop_
_entity_poly.entity_id
_entity_poly.type
_entity_poly.pdbx_seq_one_letter_code
_entity_poly.pdbx_strand_id
1 'polypeptide(L)'
;MSMTKLWLAIIAVILSVVAFRGYATYQAFNYAKSELVERVDVAAALGSYQIEYDWLQGAYQMMFFKPHHHFQFHLTGEQLNAVSDIEVNNNNGLKVACMQVKGFNQMNIVDECSSEVKPN
;
A
#
# COMPACT_ATOMS: atom_id res chain seq x y z
N MET A 1 28.32 -29.07 -15.02
CA MET A 1 28.19 -27.68 -14.52
C MET A 1 28.93 -27.60 -13.18
N SER A 2 29.82 -26.63 -12.95
CA SER A 2 30.55 -26.55 -11.67
C SER A 2 29.62 -26.10 -10.55
N MET A 3 29.86 -26.55 -9.31
CA MET A 3 29.05 -26.15 -8.14
C MET A 3 28.96 -24.63 -7.98
N THR A 4 30.02 -23.91 -8.32
CA THR A 4 30.03 -22.43 -8.33
C THR A 4 29.04 -21.84 -9.33
N LYS A 5 28.90 -22.42 -10.54
CA LYS A 5 27.91 -21.97 -11.54
C LYS A 5 26.48 -22.27 -11.10
N LEU A 6 26.25 -23.38 -10.40
CA LEU A 6 24.94 -23.72 -9.84
C LEU A 6 24.53 -22.73 -8.73
N TRP A 7 25.42 -22.42 -7.79
CA TRP A 7 25.15 -21.45 -6.73
C TRP A 7 24.91 -20.03 -7.26
N LEU A 8 25.68 -19.60 -8.27
CA LEU A 8 25.44 -18.31 -8.92
C LEU A 8 24.06 -18.25 -9.59
N ALA A 9 23.64 -19.34 -10.25
CA ALA A 9 22.31 -19.41 -10.84
C ALA A 9 21.20 -19.32 -9.77
N ILE A 10 21.37 -20.02 -8.64
CA ILE A 10 20.42 -19.96 -7.52
C ILE A 10 20.33 -18.53 -6.95
N ILE A 11 21.48 -17.89 -6.71
CA ILE A 11 21.53 -16.51 -6.19
C ILE A 11 20.85 -15.54 -7.18
N ALA A 12 21.13 -15.67 -8.47
CA ALA A 12 20.50 -14.85 -9.50
C ALA A 12 18.97 -15.00 -9.52
N VAL A 13 18.46 -16.23 -9.35
CA VAL A 13 17.01 -16.48 -9.25
C VAL A 13 16.43 -15.85 -7.98
N ILE A 14 17.08 -16.02 -6.82
CA ILE A 14 16.63 -15.42 -5.56
C ILE A 14 16.56 -13.90 -5.66
N LEU A 15 17.62 -13.26 -6.18
CA LEU A 15 17.67 -11.82 -6.36
C LEU A 15 16.58 -11.33 -7.33
N SER A 16 16.33 -12.08 -8.41
CA SER A 16 15.27 -11.74 -9.38
C SER A 16 13.88 -11.80 -8.74
N VAL A 17 13.62 -12.82 -7.91
CA VAL A 17 12.35 -12.95 -7.18
C VAL A 17 12.18 -11.82 -6.17
N VAL A 18 13.21 -11.50 -5.40
CA VAL A 18 13.16 -10.39 -4.42
C VAL A 18 12.95 -9.05 -5.12
N ALA A 19 13.68 -8.78 -6.21
CA ALA A 19 13.53 -7.57 -6.99
C ALA A 19 12.12 -7.43 -7.58
N PHE A 20 11.57 -8.51 -8.12
CA PHE A 20 10.19 -8.53 -8.63
C PHE A 20 9.17 -8.20 -7.55
N ARG A 21 9.27 -8.86 -6.37
CA ARG A 21 8.38 -8.60 -5.24
C ARG A 21 8.48 -7.16 -4.75
N GLY A 22 9.70 -6.65 -4.60
CA GLY A 22 9.96 -5.26 -4.21
C GLY A 22 9.36 -4.27 -5.19
N TYR A 23 9.55 -4.49 -6.49
CA TYR A 23 9.01 -3.63 -7.53
C TYR A 23 7.47 -3.62 -7.56
N ALA A 24 6.84 -4.78 -7.42
CA ALA A 24 5.38 -4.89 -7.36
C ALA A 24 4.80 -4.20 -6.11
N THR A 25 5.40 -4.41 -4.94
CA THR A 25 4.98 -3.71 -3.70
C THR A 25 5.20 -2.19 -3.81
N TYR A 26 6.31 -1.75 -4.41
CA TYR A 26 6.59 -0.33 -4.64
C TYR A 26 5.57 0.33 -5.59
N GLN A 27 5.18 -0.36 -6.66
CA GLN A 27 4.13 0.13 -7.55
C GLN A 27 2.77 0.26 -6.83
N ALA A 28 2.37 -0.79 -6.09
CA ALA A 28 1.13 -0.77 -5.31
C ALA A 28 1.14 0.35 -4.26
N PHE A 29 2.30 0.60 -3.65
CA PHE A 29 2.50 1.70 -2.70
C PHE A 29 2.29 3.07 -3.35
N ASN A 30 2.96 3.34 -4.47
CA ASN A 30 2.82 4.62 -5.17
C ASN A 30 1.38 4.85 -5.63
N TYR A 31 0.71 3.77 -6.07
CA TYR A 31 -0.69 3.81 -6.46
C TYR A 31 -1.60 4.14 -5.26
N ALA A 32 -1.43 3.46 -4.12
CA ALA A 32 -2.16 3.78 -2.90
C ALA A 32 -1.95 5.23 -2.45
N LYS A 33 -0.69 5.72 -2.52
CA LYS A 33 -0.38 7.11 -2.20
C LYS A 33 -1.07 8.09 -3.15
N SER A 34 -1.09 7.83 -4.46
CA SER A 34 -1.72 8.73 -5.43
C SER A 34 -3.22 8.90 -5.20
N GLU A 35 -3.89 7.88 -4.67
CA GLU A 35 -5.33 7.93 -4.33
C GLU A 35 -5.61 8.83 -3.11
N LEU A 36 -4.58 9.11 -2.30
CA LEU A 36 -4.64 10.04 -1.18
C LEU A 36 -4.13 11.43 -1.53
N VAL A 37 -3.37 11.62 -2.60
CA VAL A 37 -2.84 12.95 -2.95
C VAL A 37 -3.99 13.78 -3.51
N GLU A 38 -4.19 14.98 -2.96
CA GLU A 38 -5.18 15.96 -3.44
C GLU A 38 -6.65 15.48 -3.41
N ARG A 39 -6.95 14.48 -2.56
CA ARG A 39 -8.31 13.97 -2.42
C ARG A 39 -9.19 15.00 -1.71
N VAL A 40 -10.23 15.46 -2.40
CA VAL A 40 -11.11 16.55 -1.96
C VAL A 40 -11.80 16.25 -0.63
N ASP A 41 -12.31 15.03 -0.45
CA ASP A 41 -13.02 14.63 0.78
C ASP A 41 -12.11 14.68 2.02
N VAL A 42 -10.84 14.30 1.83
CA VAL A 42 -9.82 14.31 2.88
C VAL A 42 -9.36 15.75 3.15
N ALA A 43 -9.14 16.54 2.10
CA ALA A 43 -8.80 17.96 2.21
C ALA A 43 -9.91 18.78 2.90
N ALA A 44 -11.17 18.43 2.67
CA ALA A 44 -12.31 19.08 3.32
C ALA A 44 -12.32 18.85 4.85
N ALA A 45 -11.82 17.70 5.30
CA ALA A 45 -11.77 17.36 6.72
C ALA A 45 -10.45 17.76 7.42
N LEU A 46 -9.32 17.73 6.72
CA LEU A 46 -7.99 17.93 7.30
C LEU A 46 -7.37 19.30 6.94
N GLY A 47 -7.90 19.99 5.93
CA GLY A 47 -7.24 21.13 5.29
C GLY A 47 -6.14 20.68 4.32
N SER A 48 -5.11 21.50 4.14
CA SER A 48 -3.87 21.02 3.50
C SER A 48 -3.24 19.95 4.39
N TYR A 49 -2.83 18.82 3.81
CA TYR A 49 -2.23 17.72 4.57
C TYR A 49 -0.98 17.15 3.91
N GLN A 50 -0.09 16.64 4.76
CA GLN A 50 1.11 15.92 4.36
C GLN A 50 0.91 14.43 4.60
N ILE A 51 1.41 13.62 3.67
CA ILE A 51 1.33 12.16 3.72
C ILE A 51 2.66 11.61 4.20
N GLU A 52 2.69 11.11 5.42
CA GLU A 52 3.78 10.35 6.01
C GLU A 52 3.51 8.84 5.89
N TYR A 53 4.58 8.06 5.81
CA TYR A 53 4.49 6.64 5.51
C TYR A 53 5.36 5.80 6.43
N ASP A 54 4.81 4.67 6.89
CA ASP A 54 5.55 3.64 7.59
C ASP A 54 6.20 2.63 6.62
N TRP A 55 7.49 2.87 6.35
CA TRP A 55 8.32 2.02 5.48
C TRP A 55 8.49 0.59 5.99
N LEU A 56 8.32 0.33 7.30
CA LEU A 56 8.41 -1.02 7.85
C LEU A 56 7.26 -1.89 7.34
N GLN A 57 6.07 -1.31 7.20
CA GLN A 57 4.91 -2.02 6.69
C GLN A 57 5.10 -2.41 5.22
N GLY A 58 5.74 -1.56 4.40
CA GLY A 58 6.09 -1.90 3.01
C GLY A 58 7.09 -3.03 2.91
N ALA A 59 8.11 -3.03 3.76
CA ALA A 59 9.08 -4.13 3.84
C ALA A 59 8.39 -5.45 4.25
N TYR A 60 7.43 -5.40 5.17
CA TYR A 60 6.62 -6.55 5.55
C TYR A 60 5.80 -7.09 4.37
N GLN A 61 5.09 -6.20 3.64
CA GLN A 61 4.32 -6.59 2.45
C GLN A 61 5.18 -7.23 1.37
N MET A 62 6.41 -6.73 1.16
CA MET A 62 7.37 -7.31 0.22
C MET A 62 7.79 -8.72 0.61
N MET A 63 8.03 -8.98 1.90
CA MET A 63 8.45 -10.30 2.39
C MET A 63 7.35 -11.36 2.23
N PHE A 64 6.13 -11.05 2.66
CA PHE A 64 5.00 -12.00 2.61
C PHE A 64 4.36 -12.11 1.23
N PHE A 65 4.51 -11.08 0.39
CA PHE A 65 4.07 -10.99 -0.99
C PHE A 65 2.71 -11.65 -1.25
N LYS A 66 1.64 -10.96 -0.85
CA LYS A 66 0.26 -11.37 -1.10
C LYS A 66 -0.32 -10.58 -2.29
N PRO A 67 -1.39 -11.10 -2.93
CA PRO A 67 -2.11 -10.38 -3.97
C PRO A 67 -2.68 -9.03 -3.51
N HIS A 68 -2.98 -8.93 -2.22
CA HIS A 68 -3.51 -7.76 -1.56
C HIS A 68 -2.41 -7.14 -0.70
N HIS A 69 -2.05 -5.90 -1.02
CA HIS A 69 -1.07 -5.13 -0.27
C HIS A 69 -1.79 -4.11 0.59
N HIS A 70 -1.59 -4.19 1.90
CA HIS A 70 -2.14 -3.23 2.86
C HIS A 70 -1.09 -2.19 3.21
N PHE A 71 -1.45 -0.93 3.06
CA PHE A 71 -0.63 0.23 3.36
C PHE A 71 -1.36 1.17 4.31
N GLN A 72 -0.64 1.64 5.30
CA GLN A 72 -1.09 2.64 6.25
C GLN A 72 -0.31 3.93 6.00
N PHE A 73 -1.03 5.03 5.96
CA PHE A 73 -0.48 6.37 5.79
C PHE A 73 -0.91 7.26 6.95
N HIS A 74 0.02 8.03 7.47
CA HIS A 74 -0.28 9.07 8.44
C HIS A 74 -0.51 10.38 7.67
N LEU A 75 -1.65 11.00 7.90
CA LEU A 75 -2.04 12.25 7.28
C LEU A 75 -1.96 13.34 8.33
N THR A 76 -1.01 14.25 8.17
CA THR A 76 -0.83 15.41 9.06
C THR A 76 -1.46 16.62 8.40
N GLY A 77 -2.68 16.96 8.81
CA GLY A 77 -3.41 18.13 8.33
C GLY A 77 -3.18 19.36 9.19
N GLU A 78 -3.48 20.54 8.65
CA GLU A 78 -3.47 21.80 9.41
C GLU A 78 -4.46 21.79 10.58
N GLN A 79 -5.60 21.11 10.41
CA GLN A 79 -6.69 21.10 11.39
C GLN A 79 -6.64 19.87 12.29
N LEU A 80 -6.37 18.70 11.71
CA LEU A 80 -6.45 17.40 12.37
C LEU A 80 -5.44 16.43 11.75
N ASN A 81 -5.04 15.43 12.54
CA ASN A 81 -4.31 14.27 12.04
C ASN A 81 -5.28 13.12 11.77
N ALA A 82 -4.95 12.31 10.77
CA ALA A 82 -5.68 11.11 10.41
C ALA A 82 -4.73 9.96 10.08
N VAL A 83 -5.28 8.76 10.10
CA VAL A 83 -4.63 7.55 9.61
C VAL A 83 -5.48 7.02 8.47
N SER A 84 -4.83 6.71 7.35
CA SER A 84 -5.45 6.04 6.23
C SER A 84 -4.97 4.61 6.13
N ASP A 85 -5.91 3.68 5.96
CA ASP A 85 -5.65 2.28 5.66
C ASP A 85 -6.15 1.99 4.25
N ILE A 86 -5.24 1.59 3.35
CA ILE A 86 -5.53 1.33 1.95
C ILE A 86 -5.07 -0.07 1.58
N GLU A 87 -5.95 -0.83 0.96
CA GLU A 87 -5.67 -2.12 0.39
C GLU A 87 -5.65 -2.03 -1.14
N VAL A 88 -4.52 -2.40 -1.75
CA VAL A 88 -4.36 -2.46 -3.21
C VAL A 88 -4.28 -3.91 -3.65
N ASN A 89 -5.15 -4.29 -4.60
CA ASN A 89 -5.10 -5.59 -5.27
C ASN A 89 -4.22 -5.49 -6.52
N ASN A 90 -3.31 -6.45 -6.70
CA ASN A 90 -2.38 -6.52 -7.82
C ASN A 90 -2.60 -7.75 -8.73
N ASN A 91 -3.70 -8.48 -8.58
CA ASN A 91 -3.98 -9.67 -9.42
C ASN A 91 -4.31 -9.34 -10.88
N ASN A 92 -5.04 -8.25 -11.13
CA ASN A 92 -5.55 -7.87 -12.47
C ASN A 92 -5.31 -6.37 -12.76
N GLY A 93 -4.09 -5.90 -12.45
CA GLY A 93 -3.73 -4.49 -12.43
C GLY A 93 -3.94 -3.87 -11.05
N LEU A 94 -3.33 -2.69 -10.82
CA LEU A 94 -3.41 -1.98 -9.55
C LEU A 94 -4.79 -1.37 -9.38
N LYS A 95 -5.51 -1.80 -8.35
CA LYS A 95 -6.82 -1.25 -7.97
C LYS A 95 -6.92 -1.15 -6.45
N VAL A 96 -7.52 -0.07 -5.97
CA VAL A 96 -7.91 0.02 -4.55
C VAL A 96 -9.06 -0.94 -4.31
N ALA A 97 -8.87 -1.90 -3.41
CA ALA A 97 -9.90 -2.84 -2.98
C ALA A 97 -10.69 -2.29 -1.78
N CYS A 98 -10.03 -1.53 -0.92
CA CYS A 98 -10.61 -0.94 0.29
C CYS A 98 -9.76 0.27 0.68
N MET A 99 -10.40 1.37 1.06
CA MET A 99 -9.73 2.57 1.56
C MET A 99 -10.55 3.14 2.72
N GLN A 100 -9.89 3.33 3.84
CA GLN A 100 -10.44 4.03 5.00
C GLN A 100 -9.52 5.19 5.35
N VAL A 101 -10.12 6.30 5.78
CA VAL A 101 -9.41 7.43 6.37
C VAL A 101 -10.13 7.78 7.66
N LYS A 102 -9.43 7.70 8.79
CA LYS A 102 -9.98 7.94 10.12
C LYS A 102 -9.22 9.07 10.79
N GLY A 103 -9.94 10.09 11.25
CA GLY A 103 -9.35 11.09 12.14
C GLY A 103 -8.97 10.48 13.49
N PHE A 104 -8.03 11.09 14.21
CA PHE A 104 -7.66 10.65 15.56
C PHE A 104 -8.84 10.60 16.55
N ASN A 105 -9.90 11.36 16.29
CA ASN A 105 -11.16 11.33 17.06
C ASN A 105 -12.09 10.18 16.65
N GLN A 106 -11.61 9.19 15.89
CA GLN A 106 -12.36 8.03 15.38
C GLN A 106 -13.52 8.38 14.44
N MET A 107 -13.55 9.60 13.89
CA MET A 107 -14.50 9.98 12.84
C MET A 107 -14.00 9.42 11.50
N ASN A 108 -14.83 8.61 10.83
CA ASN A 108 -14.57 8.15 9.47
C ASN A 108 -14.72 9.34 8.50
N ILE A 109 -13.63 9.69 7.84
CA ILE A 109 -13.58 10.73 6.80
C ILE A 109 -13.88 10.09 5.44
N VAL A 110 -13.32 8.91 5.20
CA VAL A 110 -13.57 8.08 4.01
C VAL A 110 -13.74 6.63 4.47
N ASP A 111 -14.73 5.93 3.93
CA ASP A 111 -14.90 4.48 4.08
C ASP A 111 -15.45 3.89 2.79
N GLU A 112 -14.55 3.41 1.95
CA GLU A 112 -14.85 2.81 0.64
C GLU A 112 -14.62 1.29 0.65
N CYS A 113 -14.54 0.70 1.84
CA CYS A 113 -14.41 -0.73 1.99
C CYS A 113 -15.78 -1.36 1.75
N SER A 114 -15.99 -1.87 0.54
CA SER A 114 -17.22 -2.59 0.23
C SER A 114 -17.38 -3.76 1.19
N SER A 115 -18.48 -3.77 1.94
CA SER A 115 -18.89 -4.91 2.76
C SER A 115 -19.37 -6.10 1.91
N GLU A 116 -19.35 -5.99 0.58
CA GLU A 116 -19.84 -7.02 -0.32
C GLU A 116 -18.69 -7.89 -0.83
N VAL A 117 -18.50 -9.02 -0.15
CA VAL A 117 -18.11 -10.27 -0.81
C VAL A 117 -19.17 -10.53 -1.88
N LYS A 118 -18.87 -10.23 -3.15
CA LYS A 118 -19.60 -10.83 -4.27
C LYS A 118 -18.79 -12.02 -4.76
N PRO A 119 -19.18 -13.26 -4.39
CA PRO A 119 -18.68 -14.44 -5.07
C PRO A 119 -19.27 -14.44 -6.47
N ASN A 120 -18.41 -14.56 -7.49
CA ASN A 120 -18.82 -15.15 -8.76
C ASN A 120 -18.26 -16.57 -8.80
#